data_AF-A0A9D8J9F6-F1
#
_entry.id   AF-A0A9D8J9F6-F1
#
_cell.length_a   1.000
_cell.length_b   1.000
_cell.length_c   1.000
_cell.angle_alpha   90.00
_cell.angle_beta   90.00
_cell.angle_gamma   90.00
#
_symmetry.space_group_name_H-M   'P 1'
#
loop_
_entity.id
_entity.type
_entity.pdbx_description
1 polymer ?
#
loop_
_entity_poly.entity_id
_entity_poly.type
_entity_poly.pdbx_seq_one_letter_code
_entity_poly.pdbx_strand_id
1 'polypeptide(L)'
;SPLYKAENIVRPLLIGQGANDPRVNQAESDQIVAAMQSKGIPVTYVLFPDEGHGFARPENNIAFNAVTENFLAGCLRGRAEPIGNTVKMSSAKVPVGAQHTAGLEVALK
;
A
#
# COMPACT_ATOMS: atom_id res chain seq x y z
N SER A 1 -6.47 19.93 4.19
CA SER A 1 -5.76 18.79 3.60
C SER A 1 -5.36 17.82 4.70
N PRO A 2 -5.53 16.50 4.51
CA PRO A 2 -5.01 15.47 5.41
C PRO A 2 -3.50 15.59 5.67
N LEU A 3 -2.72 16.12 4.71
CA LEU A 3 -1.28 16.34 4.85
C LEU A 3 -0.92 17.19 6.08
N TYR A 4 -1.62 18.30 6.30
CA TYR A 4 -1.39 19.18 7.47
C TYR A 4 -1.86 18.58 8.80
N LYS A 5 -2.45 17.39 8.76
CA LYS A 5 -2.91 16.62 9.91
C LYS A 5 -2.33 15.21 9.91
N ALA A 6 -1.35 14.91 9.04
CA ALA A 6 -0.66 13.63 9.00
C ALA A 6 0.00 13.33 10.36
N GLU A 7 0.35 14.38 11.09
CA GLU A 7 0.85 14.31 12.45
C GLU A 7 -0.12 13.69 13.48
N ASN A 8 -1.43 13.71 13.21
CA ASN A 8 -2.46 13.16 14.09
C ASN A 8 -2.81 11.71 13.75
N ILE A 9 -2.14 11.10 12.76
CA ILE A 9 -2.32 9.68 12.47
C ILE A 9 -1.75 8.88 13.65
N VAL A 10 -2.54 7.94 14.18
CA VAL A 10 -2.15 7.10 15.33
C VAL A 10 -2.33 5.61 15.07
N ARG A 11 -2.67 5.25 13.83
CA ARG A 11 -2.93 3.87 13.40
C ARG A 11 -2.13 3.55 12.14
N PRO A 12 -1.84 2.26 11.87
CA PRO A 12 -1.23 1.84 10.63
C PRO A 12 -2.03 2.30 9.40
N LEU A 13 -1.33 2.60 8.31
CA LEU A 13 -1.96 2.98 7.03
C LEU A 13 -1.42 2.13 5.88
N LEU A 14 -2.32 1.66 5.03
CA LEU A 14 -2.00 1.10 3.72
C LEU A 14 -2.34 2.13 2.64
N ILE A 15 -1.39 2.42 1.77
CA ILE A 15 -1.56 3.33 0.63
C ILE A 15 -1.42 2.52 -0.66
N GLY A 16 -2.40 2.64 -1.55
CA GLY A 16 -2.34 2.18 -2.93
C GLY A 16 -2.35 3.38 -3.87
N GLN A 17 -1.38 3.48 -4.78
CA GLN A 17 -1.25 4.59 -5.71
C GLN A 17 -0.95 4.08 -7.12
N GLY A 18 -1.63 4.63 -8.13
CA GLY A 18 -1.18 4.54 -9.52
C GLY A 18 -0.22 5.68 -9.84
N ALA A 19 0.94 5.38 -10.44
CA ALA A 19 1.96 6.39 -10.73
C ALA A 19 1.50 7.45 -11.75
N ASN A 20 0.50 7.12 -12.58
CA ASN A 20 -0.01 7.97 -13.65
C ASN A 20 -1.40 8.56 -13.32
N ASP A 21 -1.77 8.67 -12.03
CA ASP A 21 -3.06 9.24 -11.64
C ASP A 21 -3.13 10.75 -11.99
N PRO A 22 -4.02 11.18 -12.91
CA PRO A 22 -4.13 12.58 -13.29
C PRO A 22 -4.93 13.43 -12.28
N ARG A 23 -5.57 12.80 -11.28
CA ARG A 23 -6.42 13.46 -10.28
C ARG A 23 -5.68 13.69 -8.98
N VAL A 24 -4.87 12.72 -8.55
CA VAL A 24 -4.08 12.81 -7.30
C VAL A 24 -2.65 12.39 -7.60
N ASN A 25 -1.74 13.37 -7.60
CA ASN A 25 -0.33 13.15 -7.87
C ASN A 25 0.29 12.19 -6.84
N GLN A 26 1.19 11.31 -7.30
CA GLN A 26 1.96 10.41 -6.44
C GLN A 26 2.66 11.14 -5.29
N ALA A 27 3.12 12.38 -5.52
CA ALA A 27 3.78 13.20 -4.52
C ALA A 27 2.94 13.42 -3.24
N GLU A 28 1.61 13.44 -3.34
CA GLU A 28 0.72 13.56 -2.17
C GLU A 28 0.84 12.31 -1.26
N SER A 29 0.88 11.11 -1.87
CA SER A 29 1.13 9.85 -1.16
C SER A 29 2.53 9.83 -0.56
N ASP A 30 3.54 10.26 -1.30
CA ASP A 30 4.94 10.29 -0.84
C ASP A 30 5.11 11.21 0.38
N GLN A 31 4.41 12.34 0.42
CA GLN A 31 4.42 13.26 1.56
C GLN A 31 3.79 12.66 2.83
N ILE A 32 2.67 11.92 2.69
CA ILE A 32 2.05 11.21 3.82
C ILE A 32 2.99 10.11 4.34
N VAL A 33 3.61 9.33 3.45
CA VAL A 33 4.57 8.29 3.82
C VAL A 33 5.73 8.88 4.61
N ALA A 34 6.34 9.97 4.13
CA ALA A 34 7.43 10.65 4.82
C ALA A 34 7.02 11.15 6.22
N ALA A 35 5.83 11.74 6.34
CA ALA A 35 5.29 12.21 7.62
C ALA A 35 5.09 11.05 8.61
N MET A 36 4.51 9.93 8.16
CA MET A 36 4.31 8.74 8.99
C MET A 36 5.62 8.09 9.42
N GLN A 37 6.59 7.96 8.51
CA GLN A 37 7.92 7.42 8.81
C GLN A 37 8.66 8.28 9.84
N SER A 38 8.59 9.62 9.72
CA SER A 38 9.24 10.53 10.69
C SER A 38 8.74 10.36 12.13
N LYS A 39 7.52 9.83 12.28
CA LYS A 39 6.87 9.57 13.57
C LYS A 39 6.93 8.10 14.01
N GLY A 40 7.57 7.24 13.23
CA GLY A 40 7.60 5.80 13.49
C GLY A 40 6.22 5.13 13.42
N ILE A 41 5.25 5.72 12.72
CA ILE A 41 3.92 5.13 12.54
C ILE A 41 4.01 4.16 11.36
N PRO A 42 3.56 2.89 11.51
CA PRO A 42 3.62 1.90 10.44
C PRO A 42 2.84 2.36 9.20
N VAL A 43 3.49 2.37 8.04
CA VAL A 43 2.87 2.66 6.75
C VAL A 43 3.34 1.64 5.73
N THR A 44 2.41 1.01 5.02
CA THR A 44 2.71 0.17 3.84
C THR A 44 2.30 0.94 2.60
N TYR A 45 3.21 1.08 1.64
CA TYR A 45 2.96 1.81 0.40
C TYR A 45 3.13 0.90 -0.81
N VAL A 46 2.06 0.71 -1.57
CA VAL A 46 2.02 -0.05 -2.82
C VAL A 46 1.82 0.91 -3.99
N LEU A 47 2.81 0.98 -4.87
CA LEU A 47 2.81 1.81 -6.07
C LEU A 47 2.67 0.93 -7.30
N PHE A 48 1.71 1.23 -8.17
CA PHE A 48 1.48 0.56 -9.45
C PHE A 48 1.94 1.48 -10.60
N PRO A 49 3.13 1.23 -11.20
CA PRO A 49 3.72 2.13 -12.20
C PRO A 49 2.92 2.24 -13.51
N ASP A 50 2.07 1.26 -13.80
CA ASP A 50 1.26 1.20 -15.02
C ASP A 50 -0.22 1.53 -14.80
N GLU A 51 -0.58 2.03 -13.61
CA GLU A 51 -1.95 2.42 -13.27
C GLU A 51 -2.09 3.93 -13.09
N GLY A 52 -3.34 4.40 -13.12
CA GLY A 52 -3.75 5.78 -12.88
C GLY A 52 -4.63 5.92 -11.64
N HIS A 53 -5.78 6.57 -11.78
CA HIS A 53 -6.67 6.87 -10.65
C HIS A 53 -7.36 5.65 -10.01
N GLY A 54 -7.46 4.56 -10.74
CA GLY A 54 -7.94 3.28 -10.22
C GLY A 54 -7.11 2.16 -10.84
N PHE A 55 -7.17 0.98 -10.23
CA PHE A 55 -6.49 -0.20 -10.74
C PHE A 55 -7.39 -0.91 -11.74
N ALA A 56 -7.14 -0.65 -13.03
CA ALA A 56 -7.94 -1.21 -14.13
C ALA A 56 -7.51 -2.63 -14.49
N ARG A 57 -6.22 -2.96 -14.31
CA ARG A 57 -5.69 -4.28 -14.64
C ARG A 57 -6.11 -5.30 -13.58
N PRO A 58 -6.64 -6.46 -13.98
CA PRO A 58 -7.03 -7.50 -13.03
C PRO A 58 -5.87 -7.93 -12.13
N GLU A 59 -4.65 -8.03 -12.66
CA GLU A 59 -3.48 -8.46 -11.88
C GLU A 59 -3.15 -7.47 -10.76
N ASN A 60 -3.21 -6.17 -11.05
CA ASN A 60 -2.96 -5.11 -10.07
C ASN A 60 -4.08 -5.03 -9.03
N ASN A 61 -5.34 -5.19 -9.46
CA ASN A 61 -6.49 -5.21 -8.56
C ASN A 61 -6.42 -6.40 -7.58
N ILE A 62 -6.14 -7.60 -8.10
CA ILE A 62 -5.97 -8.82 -7.30
C ILE A 62 -4.80 -8.67 -6.33
N ALA A 63 -3.65 -8.18 -6.80
CA ALA A 63 -2.50 -7.95 -5.93
C ALA A 63 -2.81 -6.96 -4.80
N PHE A 64 -3.47 -5.83 -5.10
CA PHE A 64 -3.83 -4.86 -4.08
C PHE A 64 -4.83 -5.41 -3.07
N ASN A 65 -5.82 -6.21 -3.52
CA ASN A 65 -6.78 -6.85 -2.62
C ASN A 65 -6.10 -7.87 -1.72
N ALA A 66 -5.17 -8.68 -2.23
CA ALA A 66 -4.40 -9.64 -1.43
C ALA A 66 -3.56 -8.93 -0.35
N VAL A 67 -2.91 -7.81 -0.70
CA VAL A 67 -2.19 -6.97 0.28
C VAL A 67 -3.15 -6.37 1.30
N THR A 68 -4.30 -5.86 0.85
CA THR A 68 -5.32 -5.26 1.71
C THR A 68 -5.87 -6.25 2.72
N GLU A 69 -6.17 -7.48 2.29
CA GLU A 69 -6.67 -8.54 3.17
C GLU A 69 -5.66 -8.86 4.28
N ASN A 70 -4.38 -9.01 3.92
CA ASN A 70 -3.32 -9.33 4.88
C ASN A 70 -3.00 -8.15 5.81
N PHE A 71 -3.08 -6.91 5.32
CA PHE A 71 -2.95 -5.71 6.14
C PHE A 71 -4.08 -5.60 7.17
N LEU A 72 -5.33 -5.78 6.71
CA LEU A 72 -6.51 -5.74 7.57
C LEU A 72 -6.53 -6.89 8.57
N ALA A 73 -6.09 -8.09 8.20
CA ALA A 73 -5.98 -9.21 9.13
C ALA A 73 -5.02 -8.90 10.30
N GLY A 74 -3.89 -8.23 10.04
CA GLY A 74 -2.99 -7.76 11.08
C GLY A 74 -3.62 -6.69 11.99
N CYS A 75 -4.48 -5.83 11.45
CA CYS A 75 -5.13 -4.76 12.21
C CYS A 75 -6.36 -5.22 13.00
N LEU A 76 -7.18 -6.09 12.40
CA LEU A 76 -8.50 -6.51 12.89
C LEU A 76 -8.49 -7.91 13.51
N ARG A 77 -7.37 -8.62 13.42
CA ARG A 77 -7.17 -10.00 13.93
C ARG A 77 -8.11 -11.00 13.26
N GLY A 78 -8.13 -10.97 11.92
CA GLY A 78 -8.93 -11.85 11.08
C GLY A 78 -8.11 -12.94 10.38
N ARG A 79 -8.79 -13.82 9.66
CA ARG A 79 -8.16 -14.69 8.66
C ARG A 79 -7.91 -13.90 7.38
N ALA A 80 -6.84 -14.23 6.68
CA ALA A 80 -6.55 -13.76 5.32
C ALA A 80 -6.06 -14.93 4.48
N GLU A 81 -6.35 -14.90 3.18
CA GLU A 81 -5.67 -15.76 2.22
C GLU A 81 -4.19 -15.34 2.08
N PRO A 82 -3.24 -16.28 2.05
CA PRO A 82 -1.84 -15.94 1.77
C PRO A 82 -1.70 -15.20 0.45
N ILE A 83 -0.91 -14.11 0.43
CA ILE A 83 -0.71 -13.26 -0.76
C ILE A 83 -0.26 -14.08 -1.99
N GLY A 84 0.52 -15.14 -1.78
CA GLY A 84 0.99 -16.02 -2.85
C GLY A 84 1.80 -15.26 -3.91
N ASN A 85 1.53 -15.57 -5.19
CA ASN A 85 2.24 -14.98 -6.32
C ASN A 85 1.56 -13.72 -6.91
N THR A 86 0.46 -13.25 -6.30
CA THR A 86 -0.37 -12.17 -6.85
C THR A 86 0.44 -10.89 -7.09
N VAL A 87 1.26 -10.48 -6.13
CA VAL A 87 2.13 -9.30 -6.22
C VAL A 87 3.15 -9.46 -7.35
N LYS A 88 3.80 -10.63 -7.46
CA LYS A 88 4.77 -10.95 -8.52
C LYS A 88 4.19 -10.95 -9.93
N MET A 89 2.91 -11.27 -10.06
CA MET A 89 2.18 -11.25 -11.34
C MET A 89 1.72 -9.84 -11.74
N SER A 90 1.77 -8.88 -10.82
CA SER A 90 1.34 -7.50 -11.01
C SER A 90 2.52 -6.55 -11.28
N SER A 91 2.23 -5.28 -11.54
CA SER A 91 3.27 -4.24 -11.64
C SER A 91 3.70 -3.66 -10.29
N ALA A 92 3.12 -4.13 -9.18
CA ALA A 92 3.28 -3.56 -7.86
C ALA A 92 4.76 -3.39 -7.46
N LYS A 93 5.08 -2.19 -6.99
CA LYS A 93 6.29 -1.87 -6.24
C LYS A 93 5.90 -1.53 -4.82
N VAL A 94 6.72 -1.91 -3.85
CA VAL A 94 6.49 -1.56 -2.44
C VAL A 94 7.68 -0.73 -1.94
N PRO A 95 7.67 0.61 -2.15
CA PRO A 95 8.79 1.45 -1.77
C PRO A 95 9.04 1.48 -0.26
N VAL A 96 7.97 1.30 0.54
CA VAL A 96 8.03 1.40 2.00
C VAL A 96 7.10 0.37 2.65
N GLY A 97 7.59 -0.24 3.73
CA GLY A 97 6.74 -0.88 4.73
C GLY A 97 6.22 -2.27 4.38
N ALA A 98 6.93 -3.02 3.54
CA ALA A 98 6.60 -4.41 3.25
C ALA A 98 6.51 -5.26 4.53
N GLN A 99 7.40 -5.00 5.50
CA GLN A 99 7.44 -5.66 6.81
C GLN A 99 6.19 -5.44 7.67
N HIS A 100 5.37 -4.43 7.36
CA HIS A 100 4.16 -4.12 8.13
C HIS A 100 2.92 -4.88 7.65
N THR A 101 3.02 -5.59 6.51
CA THR A 101 1.94 -6.43 5.99
C THR A 101 2.41 -7.89 5.90
N ALA A 102 1.68 -8.78 6.58
CA ALA A 102 2.04 -10.19 6.66
C ALA A 102 2.20 -10.82 5.26
N GLY A 103 3.30 -11.54 5.04
CA GLY A 103 3.58 -12.23 3.78
C GLY A 103 4.04 -11.35 2.61
N LEU A 104 4.00 -10.01 2.72
CA LEU A 104 4.31 -9.12 1.61
C LEU A 104 5.79 -9.15 1.21
N GLU A 105 6.72 -9.20 2.16
CA GLU A 105 8.16 -9.34 1.84
C GLU A 105 8.49 -10.63 1.08
N VAL A 106 7.74 -11.70 1.34
CA VAL A 106 7.92 -12.99 0.64
C VAL A 106 7.32 -12.91 -0.75
N ALA A 107 6.13 -12.32 -0.89
CA ALA A 107 5.45 -12.15 -2.18
C ALA A 107 6.17 -11.22 -3.17
N LEU A 108 7.10 -10.40 -2.68
CA LEU A 108 7.95 -9.53 -3.50
C LEU A 108 9.20 -10.23 -4.08
N LYS A 109 9.54 -11.45 -3.62
CA LYS A 109 10.70 -12.23 -4.10
C LYS A 109 10.34 -13.14 -5.29
#